data_AF-A0A1M6LNZ3-F1
#
_entry.id   AF-A0A1M6LNZ3-F1
#
_cell.length_a   1.000
_cell.length_b   1.000
_cell.length_c   1.000
_cell.angle_alpha   90.00
_cell.angle_beta   90.00
_cell.angle_gamma   90.00
#
_symmetry.space_group_name_H-M   'P 1'
#
loop_
_entity.id
_entity.type
_entity.pdbx_description
1 polymer ?
#
loop_
_entity_poly.entity_id
_entity_poly.type
_entity_poly.pdbx_seq_one_letter_code
_entity_poly.pdbx_strand_id
1 'polypeptide(L)'
;MLQKIRKQLKNKKGFTLVELIVVIAVLGILATLAIPRFTGVLNRSRQGVDEANAAMIARQIQTAWVAGDLEEGNDKDFVDNTEQELKSGSGIGKKLVNKDYLEKVPEIQSGSSGTWKVTVDVDGDDIAKITIKAVVNGEEKTLYDQ
;
A
#
# COMPACT_ATOMS: atom_id res chain seq x y z
N MET A 1 38.57 49.67 -12.35
CA MET A 1 37.93 48.33 -12.32
C MET A 1 36.40 48.34 -12.41
N LEU A 2 35.70 49.36 -11.89
CA LEU A 2 34.23 49.48 -11.93
C LEU A 2 33.58 49.54 -13.35
N GLN A 3 34.30 50.00 -14.36
CA GLN A 3 33.76 50.11 -15.73
C GLN A 3 33.56 48.75 -16.42
N LYS A 4 34.35 47.73 -16.06
CA LYS A 4 34.21 46.37 -16.62
C LYS A 4 32.90 45.69 -16.15
N ILE A 5 32.45 45.97 -14.93
CA ILE A 5 31.23 45.39 -14.34
C ILE A 5 29.96 45.94 -15.02
N ARG A 6 29.91 47.25 -15.32
CA ARG A 6 28.76 47.88 -16.01
C ARG A 6 28.59 47.40 -17.46
N LYS A 7 29.66 46.99 -18.15
CA LYS A 7 29.61 46.44 -19.51
C LYS A 7 29.02 45.01 -19.54
N GLN A 8 29.24 44.24 -18.48
CA GLN A 8 28.69 42.87 -18.34
C GLN A 8 27.16 42.87 -18.10
N LEU A 9 26.62 43.88 -17.41
CA LEU A 9 25.18 44.01 -17.15
C LEU A 9 24.37 44.38 -18.40
N LYS A 10 24.95 45.15 -19.33
CA LYS A 10 24.28 45.54 -20.60
C LYS A 10 24.17 44.40 -21.62
N ASN A 11 24.90 43.30 -21.43
CA ASN A 11 24.87 42.13 -22.32
C ASN A 11 24.01 40.98 -21.79
N LYS A 12 23.28 41.16 -20.69
CA LYS A 12 22.28 40.18 -20.26
C LYS A 12 20.99 40.43 -21.04
N LYS A 13 20.79 39.70 -22.14
CA LYS A 13 19.47 39.56 -22.76
C LYS A 13 18.56 38.93 -21.71
N GLY A 14 17.66 39.73 -21.13
CA GLY A 14 16.67 39.27 -20.17
C GLY A 14 15.60 38.44 -20.85
N PHE A 15 15.04 37.47 -20.12
CA PHE A 15 13.87 36.71 -20.53
C PHE A 15 12.67 37.66 -20.61
N THR A 16 11.87 37.60 -21.68
CA THR A 16 10.67 38.45 -21.77
C THR A 16 9.54 37.86 -20.94
N LEU A 17 8.67 38.72 -20.39
CA LEU A 17 7.48 38.25 -19.68
C LEU A 17 6.54 37.46 -20.61
N VAL A 18 6.51 37.81 -21.89
CA VAL A 18 5.70 37.12 -22.91
C VAL A 18 6.18 35.68 -23.09
N GLU A 19 7.49 35.43 -23.16
CA GLU A 19 8.04 34.08 -23.24
C GLU A 19 7.67 33.24 -22.02
N LEU A 20 7.65 33.83 -20.81
CA LEU A 20 7.23 33.12 -19.62
C LEU A 20 5.74 32.76 -19.66
N ILE A 21 4.90 33.69 -20.11
CA ILE A 21 3.45 33.49 -20.21
C ILE A 21 3.11 32.38 -21.20
N VAL A 22 3.79 32.33 -22.36
CA VAL A 22 3.56 31.26 -23.35
C VAL A 22 3.98 29.90 -22.78
N VAL A 23 5.09 29.83 -22.04
CA VAL A 23 5.57 28.58 -21.44
C VAL A 23 4.59 28.05 -20.38
N ILE A 24 4.13 28.89 -19.45
CA ILE A 24 3.15 28.46 -18.44
C ILE A 24 1.80 28.09 -19.06
N ALA A 25 1.42 28.72 -20.17
CA ALA A 25 0.20 28.38 -20.91
C ALA A 25 0.28 26.97 -21.50
N VAL A 26 1.40 26.61 -22.14
CA VAL A 26 1.62 25.27 -22.68
C VAL A 26 1.75 24.24 -21.55
N LEU A 27 2.48 24.55 -20.48
CA LEU A 27 2.57 23.67 -19.29
C LEU A 27 1.20 23.42 -18.66
N GLY A 28 0.32 24.42 -18.64
CA GLY A 28 -1.06 24.29 -18.18
C GLY A 28 -1.83 23.23 -18.98
N ILE A 29 -1.79 23.30 -20.32
CA ILE A 29 -2.47 22.34 -21.20
C ILE A 29 -1.94 20.91 -20.99
N LEU A 30 -0.62 20.76 -20.88
CA LEU A 30 0.01 19.45 -20.66
C LEU A 30 -0.33 18.87 -19.28
N ALA A 31 -0.37 19.70 -18.24
CA ALA A 31 -0.70 19.28 -16.88
C ALA A 31 -2.10 18.65 -16.80
N THR A 32 -3.09 19.25 -17.48
CA THR A 32 -4.47 18.74 -17.49
C THR A 32 -4.58 17.33 -18.06
N LEU A 33 -3.75 16.98 -19.06
CA LEU A 33 -3.70 15.64 -19.65
C LEU A 33 -2.86 14.66 -18.80
N ALA A 34 -1.79 15.15 -18.19
CA ALA A 34 -0.85 14.33 -17.43
C ALA A 34 -1.39 13.87 -16.06
N ILE A 35 -2.06 14.76 -15.33
CA ILE A 35 -2.56 14.49 -13.96
C ILE A 35 -3.45 13.23 -13.90
N PRO A 36 -4.55 13.09 -14.67
CA PRO A 36 -5.44 11.93 -14.54
C PRO A 36 -4.76 10.61 -14.94
N ARG A 37 -3.83 10.64 -15.89
CA ARG A 37 -3.04 9.47 -16.27
C ARG A 37 -2.14 9.03 -15.12
N PHE A 38 -1.47 9.98 -14.48
CA PHE A 38 -0.55 9.72 -13.38
C PHE A 38 -1.28 9.18 -12.14
N THR A 39 -2.42 9.76 -11.78
CA THR A 39 -3.23 9.28 -10.64
C THR A 39 -3.74 7.85 -10.88
N GLY A 40 -4.17 7.52 -12.10
CA GLY A 40 -4.59 6.17 -12.44
C GLY A 40 -3.48 5.13 -12.33
N VAL A 41 -2.25 5.48 -12.74
CA VAL A 41 -1.07 4.59 -12.56
C VAL A 41 -0.76 4.41 -11.09
N LEU A 42 -0.74 5.50 -10.31
CA LEU A 42 -0.45 5.45 -8.88
C LEU A 42 -1.45 4.56 -8.13
N ASN A 43 -2.74 4.67 -8.45
CA ASN A 43 -3.78 3.83 -7.85
C ASN A 43 -3.60 2.35 -8.18
N ARG A 44 -3.24 2.01 -9.43
CA ARG A 44 -2.94 0.61 -9.80
C ARG A 44 -1.69 0.08 -9.09
N SER A 45 -0.63 0.88 -8.98
CA SER A 45 0.57 0.49 -8.25
C SER A 45 0.26 0.22 -6.78
N ARG A 46 -0.56 1.06 -6.15
CA ARG A 46 -1.02 0.87 -4.76
C ARG A 46 -1.82 -0.43 -4.60
N GLN A 47 -2.74 -0.70 -5.52
CA GLN A 47 -3.50 -1.97 -5.51
C GLN A 47 -2.60 -3.19 -5.68
N GLY A 48 -1.60 -3.12 -6.56
CA GLY A 48 -0.63 -4.21 -6.74
C GLY A 48 0.23 -4.46 -5.50
N VAL A 49 0.59 -3.40 -4.75
CA VAL A 49 1.29 -3.54 -3.46
C VAL A 49 0.39 -4.23 -2.43
N ASP A 50 -0.89 -3.88 -2.38
CA ASP A 50 -1.83 -4.52 -1.46
C ASP A 50 -2.04 -6.00 -1.79
N GLU A 51 -2.17 -6.35 -3.08
CA GLU A 51 -2.26 -7.75 -3.53
C GLU A 51 -1.00 -8.54 -3.15
N ALA A 52 0.19 -7.95 -3.32
CA ALA A 52 1.45 -8.57 -2.90
C ALA A 52 1.53 -8.74 -1.37
N ASN A 53 1.09 -7.73 -0.60
CA ASN A 53 1.06 -7.79 0.85
C ASN A 53 0.06 -8.84 1.35
N ALA A 54 -1.11 -8.97 0.72
CA ALA A 54 -2.10 -10.00 1.05
C ALA A 54 -1.52 -11.41 0.86
N ALA A 55 -0.86 -11.66 -0.28
CA ALA A 55 -0.18 -12.92 -0.52
C ALA A 55 0.97 -13.18 0.46
N MET A 56 1.73 -12.14 0.83
CA MET A 56 2.77 -12.25 1.86
C MET A 56 2.19 -12.64 3.21
N ILE A 57 1.11 -11.97 3.66
CA ILE A 57 0.42 -12.28 4.91
C ILE A 57 -0.03 -13.74 4.92
N ALA A 58 -0.72 -14.20 3.88
CA ALA A 58 -1.19 -15.58 3.78
C ALA A 58 -0.06 -16.60 3.90
N ARG A 59 1.09 -16.35 3.25
CA ARG A 59 2.29 -17.19 3.37
C ARG A 59 2.87 -17.22 4.77
N GLN A 60 2.88 -16.09 5.47
CA GLN A 60 3.35 -16.04 6.86
C GLN A 60 2.41 -16.80 7.80
N ILE A 61 1.09 -16.71 7.57
CA ILE A 61 0.10 -17.52 8.31
C ILE A 61 0.36 -19.01 8.09
N GLN A 62 0.52 -19.43 6.83
CA GLN A 62 0.83 -20.83 6.52
C GLN A 62 2.11 -21.30 7.21
N THR A 63 3.16 -20.46 7.18
CA THR A 63 4.44 -20.80 7.80
C THR A 63 4.32 -20.93 9.32
N ALA A 64 3.59 -20.02 9.96
CA ALA A 64 3.36 -20.04 11.40
C ALA A 64 2.47 -21.22 11.83
N TRP A 65 1.49 -21.61 11.01
CA TRP A 65 0.68 -22.82 11.26
C TRP A 65 1.54 -24.08 11.23
N VAL A 66 2.33 -24.27 10.17
CA VAL A 66 3.23 -25.42 10.02
C VAL A 66 4.27 -25.48 11.13
N ALA A 67 4.71 -24.34 11.66
CA ALA A 67 5.61 -24.27 12.81
C ALA A 67 4.93 -24.62 14.15
N GLY A 68 3.61 -24.81 14.18
CA GLY A 68 2.83 -25.00 15.42
C GLY A 68 2.71 -23.73 16.25
N ASP A 69 2.97 -22.56 15.65
CA ASP A 69 2.92 -21.27 16.30
C ASP A 69 1.53 -20.61 16.19
N LEU A 70 0.55 -21.18 15.51
CA LEU A 70 -0.82 -20.66 15.48
C LEU A 70 -1.77 -21.66 16.14
N GLU A 71 -2.66 -21.15 16.98
CA GLU A 71 -3.67 -21.95 17.66
C GLU A 71 -5.09 -21.54 17.24
N GLU A 72 -5.90 -22.53 16.88
CA GLU A 72 -7.32 -22.37 16.57
C GLU A 72 -8.19 -22.48 17.84
N GLY A 73 -9.20 -21.62 17.97
CA GLY A 73 -10.24 -21.68 19.00
C GLY A 73 -10.83 -20.32 19.40
N ASN A 74 -11.98 -20.34 20.07
CA ASN A 74 -12.78 -19.13 20.39
C ASN A 74 -12.05 -18.04 21.19
N ASP A 75 -10.96 -18.37 21.88
CA ASP A 75 -10.12 -17.44 22.65
C ASP A 75 -8.62 -17.56 22.29
N LYS A 76 -8.32 -18.09 21.10
CA LYS A 76 -6.95 -18.38 20.63
C LYS A 76 -6.48 -17.33 19.63
N ASP A 77 -5.55 -17.70 18.76
CA ASP A 77 -5.01 -16.79 17.75
C ASP A 77 -6.04 -16.53 16.64
N PHE A 78 -6.85 -17.54 16.29
CA PHE A 78 -7.96 -17.41 15.35
C PHE A 78 -9.09 -18.41 15.60
N VAL A 79 -10.23 -18.19 14.93
CA VAL A 79 -11.38 -19.11 14.92
C VAL A 79 -11.57 -19.60 13.49
N ASP A 80 -11.71 -20.92 13.33
CA ASP A 80 -11.94 -21.55 12.03
C ASP A 80 -13.13 -20.93 11.28
N ASN A 81 -12.96 -20.77 9.97
CA ASN A 81 -13.92 -20.24 9.01
C ASN A 81 -14.59 -18.92 9.46
N THR A 82 -13.88 -18.14 10.27
CA THR A 82 -14.38 -16.88 10.82
C THR A 82 -13.52 -15.73 10.34
N GLU A 83 -14.17 -14.70 9.81
CA GLU A 83 -13.50 -13.48 9.41
C GLU A 83 -13.07 -12.66 10.64
N GLN A 84 -11.80 -12.31 10.69
CA GLN A 84 -11.19 -11.60 11.81
C GLN A 84 -10.30 -10.46 11.30
N GLU A 85 -10.29 -9.35 12.02
CA GLU A 85 -9.40 -8.24 11.69
C GLU A 85 -7.95 -8.59 12.04
N LEU A 86 -7.04 -8.37 11.08
CA LEU A 86 -5.61 -8.57 11.30
C LEU A 86 -5.00 -7.28 11.88
N LYS A 87 -4.68 -7.33 13.17
CA LYS A 87 -4.08 -6.20 13.91
C LYS A 87 -2.87 -6.68 14.70
N SER A 88 -1.81 -5.87 14.76
CA SER A 88 -0.62 -6.20 15.55
C SER A 88 -0.90 -6.41 17.06
N GLY A 89 -2.06 -5.98 17.56
CA GLY A 89 -2.45 -6.08 18.97
C GLY A 89 -3.31 -7.29 19.34
N SER A 90 -3.84 -8.04 18.38
CA SER A 90 -4.79 -9.15 18.63
C SER A 90 -4.69 -10.30 17.63
N GLY A 91 -5.09 -11.49 18.07
CA GLY A 91 -5.21 -12.69 17.23
C GLY A 91 -3.94 -13.00 16.41
N ILE A 92 -4.15 -13.48 15.18
CA ILE A 92 -3.10 -13.79 14.20
C ILE A 92 -2.08 -12.66 14.10
N GLY A 93 -2.53 -11.41 13.96
CA GLY A 93 -1.64 -10.27 13.72
C GLY A 93 -0.64 -10.05 14.86
N LYS A 94 -1.07 -10.23 16.11
CA LYS A 94 -0.17 -10.20 17.27
C LYS A 94 0.82 -11.36 17.25
N LYS A 95 0.36 -12.56 16.90
CA LYS A 95 1.20 -13.75 16.89
C LYS A 95 2.29 -13.66 15.83
N LEU A 96 1.94 -13.26 14.61
CA LEU A 96 2.88 -13.07 13.50
C LEU A 96 3.95 -12.04 13.82
N VAL A 97 3.58 -10.94 14.49
CA VAL A 97 4.54 -9.90 14.89
C VAL A 97 5.44 -10.36 16.03
N ASN A 98 4.88 -10.98 17.07
CA ASN A 98 5.66 -11.41 18.25
C ASN A 98 6.59 -12.59 17.98
N LYS A 99 6.36 -13.34 16.91
CA LYS A 99 7.16 -14.49 16.48
C LYS A 99 8.07 -14.17 15.28
N ASP A 100 8.21 -12.89 14.93
CA ASP A 100 9.09 -12.40 13.86
C ASP A 100 8.76 -12.91 12.44
N TYR A 101 7.54 -13.41 12.21
CA TYR A 101 7.04 -13.69 10.85
C TYR A 101 6.77 -12.39 10.08
N LEU A 102 6.42 -11.32 10.81
CA LEU A 102 6.22 -9.98 10.29
C LEU A 102 6.86 -8.96 11.22
N GLU A 103 7.55 -7.96 10.68
CA GLU A 103 8.02 -6.81 11.48
C GLU A 103 6.82 -5.96 11.97
N LYS A 104 5.83 -5.78 11.09
CA LYS A 104 4.53 -5.20 11.39
C LYS A 104 3.49 -5.71 10.40
N VAL A 105 2.21 -5.63 10.77
CA VAL A 105 1.13 -5.78 9.78
C VAL A 105 1.26 -4.63 8.77
N PRO A 106 1.38 -4.93 7.45
CA PRO A 106 1.57 -3.89 6.44
C PRO A 106 0.34 -3.00 6.34
N GLU A 107 0.55 -1.73 5.99
CA GLU A 107 -0.55 -0.77 5.79
C GLU A 107 -1.08 -0.87 4.37
N ILE A 108 -2.41 -0.77 4.23
CA ILE A 108 -3.07 -0.72 2.92
C ILE A 108 -2.69 0.57 2.21
N GLN A 109 -2.21 0.46 0.99
CA GLN A 109 -1.76 1.56 0.15
C GLN A 109 -2.89 2.10 -0.75
N SER A 110 -3.90 1.29 -1.05
CA SER A 110 -5.09 1.70 -1.77
C SER A 110 -6.03 2.48 -0.85
N GLY A 111 -6.00 3.81 -0.94
CA GLY A 111 -6.86 4.70 -0.16
C GLY A 111 -6.13 5.42 0.97
N SER A 112 -6.87 6.09 1.84
CA SER A 112 -6.33 6.91 2.93
C SER A 112 -6.19 6.13 4.26
N SER A 113 -7.01 5.11 4.46
CA SER A 113 -6.99 4.23 5.63
C SER A 113 -7.75 2.95 5.31
N GLY A 114 -7.22 1.80 5.73
CA GLY A 114 -7.90 0.53 5.59
C GLY A 114 -7.46 -0.48 6.64
N THR A 115 -8.24 -1.55 6.79
CA THR A 115 -7.92 -2.70 7.65
C THR A 115 -7.84 -3.97 6.83
N TRP A 116 -6.98 -4.88 7.29
CA TRP A 116 -6.91 -6.24 6.76
C TRP A 116 -7.90 -7.12 7.51
N LYS A 117 -8.59 -7.98 6.78
CA LYS A 117 -9.37 -9.07 7.33
C LYS A 117 -8.85 -10.39 6.80
N VAL A 118 -8.82 -11.38 7.68
CA VAL A 118 -8.32 -12.72 7.41
C VAL A 118 -9.37 -13.75 7.83
N THR A 119 -9.51 -14.77 7.01
CA THR A 119 -10.22 -16.01 7.33
C THR A 119 -9.27 -17.16 7.07
N VAL A 120 -9.16 -18.07 8.03
CA VAL A 120 -8.42 -19.32 7.91
C VAL A 120 -9.44 -20.45 8.03
N ASP A 121 -9.43 -21.36 7.08
CA ASP A 121 -10.25 -22.56 7.02
C ASP A 121 -9.33 -23.77 7.27
N VAL A 122 -9.66 -24.58 8.27
CA VAL A 122 -8.86 -25.72 8.72
C VAL A 122 -9.62 -27.02 8.42
N ASP A 123 -8.92 -27.98 7.82
CA ASP A 123 -9.42 -29.36 7.62
C ASP A 123 -8.50 -30.33 8.35
N GLY A 124 -8.92 -30.74 9.54
CA GLY A 124 -8.10 -31.59 10.43
C GLY A 124 -6.89 -30.84 10.97
N ASP A 125 -5.69 -31.29 10.61
CA ASP A 125 -4.43 -30.68 11.07
C ASP A 125 -3.84 -29.68 10.04
N ASP A 126 -4.46 -29.56 8.86
CA ASP A 126 -3.98 -28.73 7.75
C ASP A 126 -4.87 -27.50 7.52
N ILE A 127 -4.27 -26.40 7.08
CA ILE A 127 -5.01 -25.27 6.53
C ILE A 127 -5.52 -25.64 5.14
N ALA A 128 -6.84 -25.69 4.98
CA ALA A 128 -7.51 -25.94 3.72
C ALA A 128 -7.53 -24.70 2.82
N LYS A 129 -7.71 -23.52 3.43
CA LYS A 129 -7.85 -22.25 2.69
C LYS A 129 -7.53 -21.04 3.56
N ILE A 130 -6.91 -20.02 2.96
CA ILE A 130 -6.70 -18.69 3.53
C ILE A 130 -7.34 -17.64 2.61
N THR A 131 -8.20 -16.80 3.19
CA THR A 131 -8.78 -15.64 2.52
C THR A 131 -8.26 -14.36 3.16
N ILE A 132 -7.71 -13.45 2.35
CA ILE A 132 -7.29 -12.11 2.81
C ILE A 132 -8.09 -11.05 2.06
N LYS A 133 -8.75 -10.18 2.82
CA LYS A 133 -9.47 -9.02 2.30
C LYS A 133 -8.87 -7.72 2.80
N ALA A 134 -8.89 -6.72 1.93
CA ALA A 134 -8.66 -5.33 2.29
C ALA A 134 -10.01 -4.63 2.46
N VAL A 135 -10.18 -3.89 3.55
CA VAL A 135 -11.36 -3.05 3.79
C VAL A 135 -10.93 -1.58 3.71
N VAL A 136 -11.41 -0.88 2.69
CA VAL A 136 -11.05 0.52 2.42
C VAL A 136 -12.33 1.31 2.26
N ASN A 137 -12.48 2.39 3.03
CA ASN A 137 -13.69 3.24 3.00
C ASN A 137 -15.01 2.45 3.19
N GLY A 138 -14.98 1.31 3.90
CA GLY A 138 -16.13 0.44 4.12
C GLY A 138 -16.41 -0.55 2.98
N GLU A 139 -15.65 -0.51 1.88
CA GLU A 139 -15.71 -1.51 0.82
C GLU A 139 -14.71 -2.64 1.09
N GLU A 140 -15.19 -3.88 1.03
CA GLU A 140 -14.34 -5.06 1.12
C GLU A 140 -13.91 -5.54 -0.26
N LYS A 141 -12.62 -5.81 -0.41
CA LYS A 141 -12.07 -6.44 -1.61
C LYS A 141 -11.21 -7.64 -1.21
N THR A 142 -11.57 -8.82 -1.69
CA THR A 142 -10.72 -10.01 -1.57
C THR A 142 -9.50 -9.84 -2.46
N LEU A 143 -8.31 -9.94 -1.87
CA LEU A 143 -7.02 -9.79 -2.55
C LEU A 143 -6.24 -11.11 -2.62
N TYR A 144 -6.58 -12.07 -1.76
CA TYR A 144 -6.03 -13.41 -1.78
C TYR A 144 -7.12 -14.41 -1.36
N ASP A 145 -7.22 -15.52 -2.08
CA ASP A 145 -8.22 -16.56 -1.86
C ASP A 145 -7.69 -17.91 -2.34
N GLN A 146 -6.91 -18.60 -1.50
CA GLN A 146 -6.30 -19.91 -1.81
C GLN A 146 -6.19 -20.78 -0.58
#